data_AF-K2DCS9-F1
#
_entry.id   AF-K2DCS9-F1
#
_cell.length_a   1.000
_cell.length_b   1.000
_cell.length_c   1.000
_cell.angle_alpha   90.00
_cell.angle_beta   90.00
_cell.angle_gamma   90.00
#
_symmetry.space_group_name_H-M   'P 1'
#
loop_
_entity.id
_entity.type
_entity.pdbx_description
1 polymer ?
#
loop_
_entity_poly.entity_id
_entity_poly.type
_entity_poly.pdbx_seq_one_letter_code
_entity_poly.pdbx_strand_id
1 'polypeptide(L)' 'SEISDCDRQFFYFIVKKWKGTPTNTEPEKCDGIEWFDKNSLPENLIPVVKYGMDKMLTGEKYSEFGWEEGYTERS' A
#
# COMPACT_ATOMS: atom_id res chain seq x y z
N SER A 1 -24.94 -14.46 -0.17
CA SER A 1 -24.18 -13.50 0.65
C SER A 1 -23.70 -12.43 -0.28
N GLU A 2 -24.16 -11.20 -0.12
CA GLU A 2 -23.58 -10.07 -0.85
C GLU A 2 -22.16 -9.89 -0.30
N ILE A 3 -21.17 -10.17 -1.14
CA ILE A 3 -19.80 -9.77 -0.84
C ILE A 3 -19.85 -8.25 -0.92
N SER A 4 -19.70 -7.59 0.23
CA SER A 4 -19.50 -6.15 0.28
C SER A 4 -18.22 -5.84 -0.50
N ASP A 5 -18.21 -4.79 -1.32
CA ASP A 5 -17.00 -4.25 -1.99
C ASP A 5 -15.88 -3.86 -0.99
N CYS A 6 -16.13 -4.01 0.31
CA CYS A 6 -15.23 -3.71 1.43
C CYS A 6 -14.29 -4.87 1.82
N ASP A 7 -14.46 -6.08 1.29
CA ASP A 7 -13.55 -7.20 1.59
C ASP A 7 -12.34 -7.20 0.65
N ARG A 8 -11.37 -6.31 0.92
CA ARG A 8 -10.14 -6.19 0.13
C ARG A 8 -8.99 -6.98 0.74
N GLN A 9 -8.27 -7.73 -0.09
CA GLN A 9 -7.01 -8.36 0.28
C GLN A 9 -5.86 -7.65 -0.43
N PHE A 10 -4.87 -7.22 0.36
CA PHE A 10 -3.66 -6.58 -0.13
C PHE A 10 -2.49 -7.55 -0.02
N PHE A 11 -1.73 -7.69 -1.11
CA PHE A 11 -0.52 -8.50 -1.15
C PHE A 11 0.70 -7.60 -1.31
N TYR A 12 1.70 -7.81 -0.47
CA TYR A 12 2.94 -7.02 -0.48
C TYR A 12 4.11 -7.91 -0.86
N PHE A 13 5.00 -7.39 -1.70
CA PHE A 13 6.15 -8.13 -2.22
C PHE A 13 7.42 -7.28 -2.13
N ILE A 14 8.53 -7.95 -1.81
CA ILE A 14 9.86 -7.34 -1.83
C ILE A 14 10.56 -7.74 -3.13
N VAL A 15 10.82 -6.75 -3.98
CA VAL A 15 11.64 -6.94 -5.18
C VAL A 15 13.12 -6.95 -4.77
N LYS A 16 13.75 -8.14 -4.77
CA LYS A 16 15.15 -8.31 -4.34
C LYS A 16 16.19 -7.89 -5.37
N LYS A 17 15.80 -7.82 -6.65
CA LYS A 17 16.67 -7.45 -7.76
C LYS A 17 15.86 -6.64 -8.77
N TRP A 18 16.37 -5.45 -9.11
CA TRP A 18 15.79 -4.55 -10.09
C TRP A 18 16.88 -4.03 -11.03
N LYS A 19 16.52 -3.73 -12.28
CA LYS A 19 17.41 -3.12 -13.26
C LYS A 19 16.64 -2.05 -14.04
N GLY A 20 17.29 -0.92 -14.30
CA GLY A 20 16.70 0.21 -15.02
C GLY A 20 16.05 1.22 -14.09
N THR A 21 15.35 2.19 -14.66
CA THR A 21 14.61 3.23 -13.94
C THR A 21 13.11 2.94 -13.98
N PRO A 22 12.34 3.17 -12.91
CA PRO A 22 10.89 3.15 -12.98
C PRO A 22 10.39 4.16 -14.00
N THR A 23 9.37 3.77 -14.77
CA THR A 23 8.76 4.62 -15.80
C THR A 23 7.26 4.51 -15.65
N ASN A 24 6.57 5.65 -15.61
CA ASN A 24 5.12 5.69 -15.65
C ASN A 24 4.62 5.36 -17.07
N THR A 25 3.93 4.23 -17.21
CA THR A 25 3.40 3.75 -18.49
C THR A 25 1.90 4.02 -18.68
N GLU A 26 1.23 4.63 -17.69
CA GLU A 26 -0.20 4.96 -17.70
C GLU A 26 -0.43 6.40 -17.19
N PRO A 27 0.09 7.43 -17.89
CA PRO A 27 0.06 8.83 -17.44
C PRO A 27 -1.36 9.40 -17.28
N GLU A 28 -2.36 8.77 -17.86
CA GLU A 28 -3.78 9.14 -17.71
C GLU A 28 -4.42 8.61 -16.41
N LYS A 29 -3.75 7.67 -15.72
CA LYS A 29 -4.22 7.07 -14.47
C LYS A 29 -3.31 7.34 -13.28
N CYS A 30 -2.04 7.58 -13.53
CA CYS A 30 -1.01 7.75 -12.52
C CYS A 30 -0.24 9.04 -12.80
N ASP A 31 -0.11 9.90 -11.78
CA ASP A 31 0.59 11.18 -11.94
C ASP A 31 2.12 11.01 -12.00
N GLY A 32 2.67 9.94 -11.43
CA GLY A 32 4.11 9.74 -11.40
C GLY A 32 4.56 8.47 -10.64
N ILE A 33 5.82 8.10 -10.86
CA ILE A 33 6.49 7.01 -10.15
C ILE A 33 7.86 7.51 -9.72
N GLU A 34 8.13 7.44 -8.41
CA GLU A 34 9.35 7.98 -7.80
C GLU A 34 9.93 7.02 -6.76
N TRP A 35 11.22 7.18 -6.48
CA TRP A 35 11.89 6.49 -5.38
C TRP A 35 11.90 7.37 -4.13
N PHE A 36 11.47 6.80 -3.00
CA PHE A 36 11.51 7.47 -1.71
C PHE A 36 12.38 6.68 -0.73
N ASP A 37 13.06 7.38 0.18
CA ASP A 37 13.67 6.71 1.33
C ASP A 37 12.56 6.14 2.21
N LYS A 38 12.71 4.89 2.65
CA LYS A 38 11.71 4.20 3.48
C LYS A 38 11.43 4.92 4.81
N ASN A 39 12.38 5.71 5.31
CA ASN A 39 12.26 6.48 6.55
C ASN A 39 11.79 7.92 6.28
N SER A 40 11.54 8.30 5.03
CA SER A 40 11.15 9.65 4.62
C SER A 40 10.09 9.59 3.50
N LEU A 41 9.05 8.79 3.73
CA LEU A 41 7.92 8.67 2.82
C LEU A 41 7.02 9.92 2.89
N PRO A 42 6.27 10.23 1.82
CA PRO A 42 5.25 11.27 1.84
C PRO A 42 4.19 11.02 2.92
N GLU A 43 3.60 12.09 3.46
CA GLU A 43 2.56 11.98 4.50
C GLU A 43 1.21 11.49 3.94
N ASN A 44 0.94 11.73 2.67
CA ASN A 44 -0.33 11.46 1.99
C ASN A 44 -0.44 10.02 1.44
N LEU A 45 0.07 9.04 2.17
CA LEU A 45 -0.09 7.63 1.78
C LEU A 45 -1.49 7.13 2.11
N ILE A 46 -2.00 6.21 1.29
CA ILE A 46 -3.23 5.47 1.60
C ILE A 46 -2.99 4.67 2.90
N PRO A 47 -3.80 4.85 3.97
CA PRO A 47 -3.52 4.29 5.29
C PRO A 47 -3.27 2.78 5.31
N VAL A 48 -4.12 2.00 4.63
CA VAL A 48 -3.97 0.53 4.57
C VAL A 48 -2.67 0.10 3.89
N VAL A 49 -2.22 0.85 2.87
CA VAL A 49 -0.95 0.59 2.16
C VAL A 49 0.24 0.85 3.08
N LYS A 50 0.23 1.98 3.80
CA LYS A 50 1.27 2.28 4.79
C LYS A 50 1.34 1.22 5.87
N TYR A 51 0.19 0.88 6.47
CA TYR A 51 0.12 -0.11 7.54
C TYR A 51 0.65 -1.48 7.08
N GLY A 52 0.17 -2.00 5.95
CA GLY A 52 0.62 -3.29 5.44
C GLY A 52 2.10 -3.31 5.04
N MET A 53 2.63 -2.22 4.49
CA MET A 53 4.05 -2.08 4.21
C MET A 53 4.90 -2.10 5.50
N ASP A 54 4.49 -1.36 6.53
CA ASP A 54 5.19 -1.33 7.83
C ASP A 54 5.22 -2.74 8.47
N LYS A 55 4.08 -3.46 8.44
CA LYS A 55 3.96 -4.86 8.88
C LYS A 55 4.83 -5.83 8.08
N MET A 56 4.84 -5.70 6.76
CA MET A 56 5.70 -6.52 5.90
C MET A 56 7.19 -6.29 6.25
N LEU A 57 7.60 -5.05 6.50
CA LEU A 57 8.99 -4.71 6.81
C LEU A 57 9.45 -5.22 8.19
N THR A 58 8.54 -5.43 9.15
CA THR A 58 8.84 -6.09 10.43
C THR A 58 8.81 -7.63 10.34
N GLY A 59 8.41 -8.19 9.19
CA GLY A 59 8.34 -9.63 8.95
C GLY A 59 7.00 -10.27 9.31
N GLU A 60 5.97 -9.48 9.62
CA GLU A 60 4.60 -9.99 9.81
C GLU A 60 4.02 -10.41 8.46
N LYS A 61 3.47 -11.64 8.40
CA LYS A 61 2.94 -12.24 7.16
C LYS A 61 1.44 -12.01 6.97
N TYR A 62 0.74 -11.64 8.03
CA TYR A 62 -0.70 -11.42 8.06
C TYR A 62 -1.01 -10.27 8.99
N SER A 63 -1.92 -9.40 8.57
CA SER A 63 -2.43 -8.29 9.38
C SER A 63 -3.82 -7.92 8.89
N GLU A 64 -4.65 -7.46 9.81
CA GLU A 64 -5.97 -6.91 9.53
C GLU A 64 -5.94 -5.40 9.74
N PHE A 65 -6.77 -4.67 8.98
CA PHE A 65 -6.85 -3.21 9.03
C PHE A 65 -8.31 -2.77 8.85
N GLY A 66 -8.74 -1.78 9.63
CA GLY A 66 -10.07 -1.17 9.48
C GLY A 66 -11.24 -1.92 10.14
N TRP A 67 -10.96 -2.94 10.96
CA TRP A 67 -11.97 -3.66 11.76
C TRP A 67 -12.21 -3.06 13.15
N GLU A 68 -11.51 -1.97 13.46
CA GLU A 68 -11.70 -1.22 14.69
C GLU A 68 -12.97 -0.37 14.58
N GLU A 69 -13.67 -0.21 15.70
CA GLU A 69 -14.92 0.54 15.75
C GLU A 69 -14.71 1.99 15.32
N GLY A 70 -15.46 2.44 14.30
CA GLY A 70 -15.42 3.82 13.80
C GLY A 70 -14.45 4.10 12.65
N TYR A 71 -13.71 3.10 12.14
CA TYR A 71 -12.91 3.29 10.93
C TYR A 71 -13.81 3.48 9.69
N THR A 72 -13.48 4.48 8.86
CA THR A 72 -14.08 4.65 7.52
C THR A 72 -12.96 4.87 6.51
N GLU A 73 -13.03 4.28 5.32
CA GLU A 73 -11.99 4.48 4.29
C GLU A 73 -11.78 5.95 3.85
N ARG A 74 -12.67 6.86 4.28
CA ARG A 74 -12.64 8.29 3.98
C ARG A 74 -12.12 9.18 5.12
N SER A 75 -11.74 8.61 6.26
CA SER A 75 -11.12 9.35 7.38
C SER A 75 -9.61 9.42 7.25
#